data_AF-A0A9P0J1M6-F1
#
_entry.id   AF-A0A9P0J1M6-F1
#
_cell.length_a   1.000
_cell.length_b   1.000
_cell.length_c   1.000
_cell.angle_alpha   90.00
_cell.angle_beta   90.00
_cell.angle_gamma   90.00
#
_symmetry.space_group_name_H-M   'P 1'
#
loop_
_entity.id
_entity.type
_entity.pdbx_description
1 polymer ?
#
loop_
_entity_poly.entity_id
_entity_poly.type
_entity_poly.pdbx_seq_one_letter_code
_entity_poly.pdbx_strand_id
1 'polypeptide(L)'
;MSNQTVANESNKENVPENEEKKIPIFSIEILKIIKEAQQQHGLRHNDYQRYRGYCTRRIRRLRKVMHLQQGDRRHFRKKNVTETNLTDERAVYIPLMLAERAWSYAMQLRVEANTEPRKKFHLVSRLRKASSYAIQLQKLCESEKFDARTQLETQAYVAWCEGMLQFELQEWKPAIENLKKAQMIYEKLASALNEEDAILYRNRYEELEPSLRFCAYNIGNETDVNQLLHLRNQAQGDLLVTLDTLMAQTRDSLSEVTWRNRTVPVKNSRVRTFLLANRDFNSLLDKCSTLAEKSDSLEQHLMDCKDAMLAIRDDIKTEQKMDGSSTSSASSLQYLHTYLSFIRLERSIQRNLLLIESALESDGKQGTIGSKKLQDITRLYEILIQNILEEQQLPGLEDDSDFQEKLIIKAKAYKAFRCYYIGQSLSTLHRWRDTMAMYERALNHISSVINQVDDDLKTRLSDLVNTIESSKYCAHAQSVLEQDNEEELDSLKNAKLQKLPLTKRLDEYYEDSSVLGKDPNVIKVPPEMEEIPCKPLFFDVALNFVQLPAFKKQQQPASDPANKEGISGFVKGLWGWGGKKK
;
A
#
# COMPACT_ATOMS: atom_id res chain seq x y z
N MET A 1 35.06 -40.82 38.41
CA MET A 1 35.15 -42.23 37.96
C MET A 1 33.78 -42.84 38.20
N SER A 2 32.92 -42.91 37.18
CA SER A 2 32.74 -44.08 36.27
C SER A 2 31.98 -45.19 37.02
N ASN A 3 30.77 -45.66 36.69
CA ASN A 3 30.12 -45.94 35.40
C ASN A 3 28.58 -46.04 35.61
N GLN A 4 27.73 -45.55 34.70
CA GLN A 4 26.91 -46.31 33.71
C GLN A 4 26.17 -47.54 34.29
N THR A 5 24.91 -47.89 34.02
CA THR A 5 23.80 -47.46 33.15
C THR A 5 22.67 -48.45 33.46
N VAL A 6 21.43 -48.01 33.71
CA VAL A 6 20.24 -48.87 33.53
C VAL A 6 19.12 -47.99 32.98
N ALA A 7 18.55 -48.44 31.86
CA ALA A 7 17.41 -47.86 31.17
C ALA A 7 16.10 -48.09 31.94
N ASN A 8 15.15 -47.16 31.81
CA ASN A 8 13.73 -47.50 31.81
C ASN A 8 12.90 -46.41 31.10
N GLU A 9 12.39 -46.80 29.94
CA GLU A 9 11.09 -46.52 29.34
C GLU A 9 10.31 -45.29 29.80
N SER A 10 10.12 -44.34 28.88
CA SER A 10 9.00 -43.40 28.93
C SER A 10 8.10 -43.62 27.71
N ASN A 11 6.92 -44.16 27.98
CA ASN A 11 5.76 -44.12 27.09
C ASN A 11 5.36 -42.66 26.86
N LYS A 12 5.43 -42.21 25.60
CA LYS A 12 4.57 -41.14 25.09
C LYS A 12 3.98 -41.59 23.76
N GLU A 13 2.69 -41.86 23.80
CA GLU A 13 1.83 -42.09 22.66
C GLU A 13 1.93 -40.90 21.69
N ASN A 14 2.49 -41.13 20.51
CA ASN A 14 2.39 -40.20 19.38
C ASN A 14 1.09 -40.50 18.64
N VAL A 15 0.07 -39.67 18.89
CA VAL A 15 -1.08 -39.53 17.99
C VAL A 15 -0.58 -38.76 16.76
N PRO A 16 -0.68 -39.29 15.53
CA PRO A 16 -0.33 -38.51 14.35
C PRO A 16 -1.45 -37.51 14.04
N GLU A 17 -1.16 -36.22 14.23
CA GLU A 17 -1.95 -35.14 13.62
C GLU A 17 -1.85 -35.27 12.10
N ASN A 18 -2.99 -35.58 11.47
CA ASN A 18 -3.15 -35.46 10.03
C ASN A 18 -3.13 -33.98 9.65
N GLU A 19 -1.97 -33.47 9.23
CA GLU A 19 -1.89 -32.23 8.46
C GLU A 19 -2.60 -32.45 7.11
N GLU A 20 -3.83 -31.94 6.99
CA GLU A 20 -4.52 -31.81 5.70
C GLU A 20 -3.69 -30.91 4.78
N LYS A 21 -2.96 -31.52 3.84
CA LYS A 21 -2.23 -30.81 2.79
C LYS A 21 -3.21 -30.03 1.92
N LYS A 22 -3.33 -28.72 2.16
CA LYS A 22 -4.05 -27.78 1.28
C LYS A 22 -3.56 -27.94 -0.16
N ILE A 23 -4.45 -28.37 -1.05
CA ILE A 23 -4.17 -28.55 -2.47
C ILE A 23 -3.97 -27.14 -3.08
N PRO A 24 -2.84 -26.86 -3.77
CA PRO A 24 -2.64 -25.56 -4.40
C PRO A 24 -3.66 -25.35 -5.54
N ILE A 25 -4.46 -24.29 -5.44
CA ILE A 25 -5.42 -23.89 -6.47
C ILE A 25 -4.69 -23.00 -7.49
N PHE A 26 -4.74 -23.38 -8.77
CA PHE A 26 -4.16 -22.62 -9.87
C PHE A 26 -5.15 -21.59 -10.43
N SER A 27 -4.68 -20.37 -10.66
CA SER A 27 -5.47 -19.30 -11.30
C SER A 27 -4.79 -18.86 -12.60
N ILE A 28 -5.51 -18.96 -13.73
CA ILE A 28 -4.99 -18.68 -15.07
C ILE A 28 -5.90 -17.69 -15.79
N GLU A 29 -5.32 -16.55 -16.18
CA GLU A 29 -5.99 -15.50 -16.95
C GLU A 29 -5.85 -15.78 -18.46
N ILE A 30 -6.68 -16.69 -18.99
CA ILE A 30 -6.61 -17.16 -20.38
C ILE A 30 -6.74 -16.01 -21.37
N LEU A 31 -7.72 -15.12 -21.17
CA LEU A 31 -7.98 -14.02 -22.11
C LEU A 31 -6.80 -13.05 -22.20
N LYS A 32 -6.17 -12.76 -21.06
CA LYS A 32 -5.01 -11.87 -20.98
C LYS A 32 -3.82 -12.48 -21.69
N ILE A 33 -3.52 -13.74 -21.41
CA ILE A 33 -2.40 -14.47 -22.00
C ILE A 33 -2.53 -14.53 -23.53
N ILE A 34 -3.72 -14.78 -24.07
CA ILE A 34 -3.91 -14.80 -25.52
C ILE A 34 -3.78 -13.41 -26.12
N LYS A 35 -4.40 -12.37 -25.52
CA LYS A 35 -4.38 -11.01 -26.09
C LYS A 35 -2.98 -10.40 -26.04
N GLU A 36 -2.23 -10.55 -24.95
CA GLU A 36 -0.83 -10.13 -24.86
C GLU A 36 0.04 -10.85 -25.88
N ALA A 37 -0.09 -12.19 -25.99
CA ALA A 37 0.68 -12.96 -26.95
C ALA A 37 0.35 -12.59 -28.40
N GLN A 38 -0.93 -12.31 -28.70
CA GLN A 38 -1.38 -11.86 -30.02
C GLN A 38 -0.80 -10.48 -30.35
N GLN A 39 -0.90 -9.51 -29.44
CA GLN A 39 -0.37 -8.16 -29.64
C GLN A 39 1.16 -8.16 -29.82
N GLN A 40 1.90 -8.91 -29.00
CA GLN A 40 3.36 -8.93 -29.03
C GLN A 40 3.94 -9.68 -30.26
N HIS A 41 3.24 -10.70 -30.77
CA HIS A 41 3.80 -11.64 -31.75
C HIS A 41 3.15 -11.59 -33.14
N GLY A 42 2.55 -10.46 -33.52
CA GLY A 42 2.23 -10.14 -34.92
C GLY A 42 0.81 -9.64 -35.18
N LEU A 43 -0.14 -9.93 -34.28
CA LEU A 43 -1.55 -9.60 -34.52
C LEU A 43 -1.84 -8.10 -34.44
N ARG A 44 -0.97 -7.30 -33.80
CA ARG A 44 -1.00 -5.83 -33.88
C ARG A 44 -0.93 -5.31 -35.34
N HIS A 45 -0.32 -6.09 -36.23
CA HIS A 45 -0.22 -5.79 -37.67
C HIS A 45 -0.94 -6.83 -38.53
N ASN A 46 -1.90 -7.59 -37.96
CA ASN A 46 -2.65 -8.67 -38.63
C ASN A 46 -1.78 -9.79 -39.23
N ASP A 47 -0.56 -10.02 -38.72
CA ASP A 47 0.31 -11.10 -39.18
C ASP A 47 0.02 -12.42 -38.44
N TYR A 48 -0.97 -13.15 -38.94
CA TYR A 48 -1.38 -14.45 -38.41
C TYR A 48 -0.32 -15.55 -38.59
N GLN A 49 0.52 -15.45 -39.63
CA GLN A 49 1.57 -16.44 -39.91
C GLN A 49 2.68 -16.37 -38.86
N ARG A 50 3.09 -15.16 -38.48
CA ARG A 50 4.08 -14.93 -37.40
C ARG A 50 3.56 -15.42 -36.06
N TYR A 51 2.30 -15.13 -35.72
CA TYR A 51 1.68 -15.61 -34.48
C TYR A 51 1.61 -17.15 -34.44
N ARG A 52 1.21 -17.80 -35.54
CA ARG A 52 1.24 -19.28 -35.67
C ARG A 52 2.64 -19.86 -35.44
N GLY A 53 3.66 -19.21 -35.99
CA GLY A 53 5.06 -19.59 -35.79
C GLY A 53 5.52 -19.44 -34.33
N TYR A 54 5.06 -18.41 -33.63
CA TYR A 54 5.25 -18.25 -32.19
C TYR A 54 4.58 -19.39 -31.40
N CYS A 55 3.29 -19.66 -31.61
CA CYS A 55 2.56 -20.73 -30.92
C CYS A 55 3.26 -22.09 -31.10
N THR A 56 3.74 -22.38 -32.32
CA THR A 56 4.49 -23.61 -32.62
C THR A 56 5.78 -23.73 -31.80
N ARG A 57 6.56 -22.65 -31.70
CA ARG A 57 7.78 -22.61 -30.88
C ARG A 57 7.47 -22.70 -29.39
N ARG A 58 6.41 -22.04 -28.91
CA ARG A 58 5.96 -22.09 -27.51
C ARG A 58 5.51 -23.50 -27.12
N ILE A 59 4.71 -24.18 -27.95
CA ILE A 59 4.32 -25.58 -27.75
C ILE A 59 5.54 -26.49 -27.66
N ARG A 60 6.53 -26.32 -28.54
CA ARG A 60 7.76 -27.13 -28.52
C ARG A 60 8.54 -26.95 -27.21
N ARG A 61 8.67 -25.71 -26.73
CA ARG A 61 9.33 -25.41 -25.45
C ARG A 61 8.57 -26.01 -24.27
N LEU A 62 7.26 -25.78 -24.18
CA LEU A 62 6.41 -26.33 -23.12
C LEU A 62 6.46 -27.86 -23.07
N ARG A 63 6.37 -28.54 -24.22
CA ARG A 63 6.49 -30.01 -24.28
C ARG A 63 7.88 -30.52 -23.89
N LYS A 64 8.95 -29.73 -24.09
CA LYS A 64 10.30 -30.09 -23.66
C LYS A 64 10.45 -29.95 -22.14
N VAL A 65 9.95 -28.85 -21.57
CA VAL A 65 9.99 -28.58 -20.12
C VAL A 65 9.15 -29.58 -19.34
N MET A 66 7.93 -29.88 -19.81
CA MET A 66 7.02 -30.83 -19.16
C MET A 66 7.34 -32.30 -19.48
N HIS A 67 8.42 -32.58 -20.21
CA HIS A 67 8.77 -33.93 -20.68
C HIS A 67 7.64 -34.66 -21.48
N LEU A 68 6.72 -33.89 -22.08
CA LEU A 68 5.58 -34.33 -22.89
C LEU A 68 5.88 -34.31 -24.40
N GLN A 69 7.07 -34.78 -24.79
CA GLN A 69 7.49 -34.90 -26.18
C GLN A 69 6.71 -36.01 -26.90
N GLN A 70 6.21 -35.71 -28.11
CA GLN A 70 5.31 -36.59 -28.87
C GLN A 70 6.04 -37.65 -29.72
N GLY A 71 7.27 -38.00 -29.36
CA GLY A 71 8.07 -38.99 -30.07
C GLY A 71 9.46 -38.49 -30.46
N ASP A 72 10.23 -39.44 -30.98
CA ASP A 72 11.61 -39.23 -31.45
C ASP A 72 11.64 -39.05 -32.98
N ARG A 73 12.84 -38.83 -33.54
CA ARG A 73 13.03 -38.60 -34.98
C ARG A 73 12.42 -39.70 -35.88
N ARG A 74 12.22 -40.92 -35.38
CA ARG A 74 11.73 -42.08 -36.15
C ARG A 74 10.31 -42.54 -35.78
N HIS A 75 9.81 -42.23 -34.58
CA HIS A 75 8.52 -42.77 -34.11
C HIS A 75 7.69 -41.69 -33.45
N PHE A 76 6.45 -41.53 -33.89
CA PHE A 76 5.46 -40.65 -33.27
C PHE A 76 4.73 -41.39 -32.14
N ARG A 77 4.71 -40.81 -30.95
CA ARG A 77 3.94 -41.27 -29.78
C ARG A 77 3.05 -40.14 -29.30
N LYS A 78 1.74 -40.26 -29.49
CA LYS A 78 0.78 -39.23 -29.07
C LYS A 78 0.75 -39.13 -27.54
N LYS A 79 1.39 -38.11 -26.98
CA LYS A 79 1.26 -37.72 -25.57
C LYS A 79 0.27 -36.55 -25.44
N ASN A 80 -0.93 -36.86 -24.97
CA ASN A 80 -1.93 -35.88 -24.56
C ASN A 80 -1.64 -35.39 -23.14
N VAL A 81 -2.16 -34.22 -22.78
CA VAL A 81 -2.12 -33.73 -21.40
C VAL A 81 -3.28 -34.38 -20.66
N THR A 82 -2.98 -35.11 -19.58
CA THR A 82 -3.97 -35.72 -18.69
C THR A 82 -3.90 -35.08 -17.30
N GLU A 83 -4.88 -35.33 -16.44
CA GLU A 83 -4.95 -34.76 -15.09
C GLU A 83 -3.70 -35.07 -14.23
N THR A 84 -3.04 -36.20 -14.51
CA THR A 84 -1.77 -36.60 -13.89
C THR A 84 -0.61 -35.64 -14.20
N ASN A 85 -0.70 -34.83 -15.25
CA ASN A 85 0.29 -33.82 -15.62
C ASN A 85 0.02 -32.46 -14.98
N LEU A 86 -1.08 -32.29 -14.23
CA LEU A 86 -1.44 -31.07 -13.52
C LEU A 86 -0.68 -30.92 -12.19
N THR A 87 0.60 -31.29 -12.18
CA THR A 87 1.54 -30.96 -11.10
C THR A 87 2.07 -29.54 -11.24
N ASP A 88 2.09 -29.01 -12.47
CA ASP A 88 2.50 -27.65 -12.81
C ASP A 88 1.41 -27.03 -13.70
N GLU A 89 1.00 -25.80 -13.37
CA GLU A 89 0.05 -24.96 -14.12
C GLU A 89 0.41 -24.90 -15.62
N ARG A 90 1.71 -24.98 -15.94
CA ARG A 90 2.22 -24.87 -17.30
C ARG A 90 1.72 -25.96 -18.25
N ALA A 91 1.22 -27.08 -17.74
CA ALA A 91 0.61 -28.13 -18.55
C ALA A 91 -0.61 -27.62 -19.35
N VAL A 92 -1.40 -26.72 -18.76
CA VAL A 92 -2.63 -26.14 -19.33
C VAL A 92 -2.34 -25.25 -20.54
N TYR A 93 -1.16 -24.61 -20.57
CA TYR A 93 -0.76 -23.80 -21.72
C TYR A 93 -0.54 -24.62 -23.00
N ILE A 94 -0.34 -25.94 -22.92
CA ILE A 94 -0.16 -26.78 -24.10
C ILE A 94 -1.45 -26.85 -24.95
N PRO A 95 -2.61 -27.30 -24.40
CA PRO A 95 -3.86 -27.29 -25.15
C PRO A 95 -4.31 -25.88 -25.57
N LEU A 96 -4.11 -24.86 -24.72
CA LEU A 96 -4.40 -23.47 -25.10
C LEU A 96 -3.60 -23.02 -26.34
N MET A 97 -2.28 -23.22 -26.34
CA MET A 97 -1.44 -22.84 -27.48
C MET A 97 -1.71 -23.70 -28.73
N LEU A 98 -2.19 -24.94 -28.56
CA LEU A 98 -2.62 -25.79 -29.67
C LEU A 98 -3.90 -25.27 -30.33
N ALA A 99 -4.85 -24.78 -29.52
CA ALA A 99 -6.06 -24.11 -29.98
C ALA A 99 -5.70 -22.81 -30.73
N GLU A 100 -4.91 -21.91 -30.12
CA GLU A 100 -4.46 -20.65 -30.74
C GLU A 100 -3.68 -20.87 -32.05
N ARG A 101 -2.84 -21.91 -32.13
CA ARG A 101 -2.15 -22.26 -33.37
C ARG A 101 -3.11 -22.69 -34.48
N ALA A 102 -4.16 -23.44 -34.14
CA ALA A 102 -5.15 -23.87 -35.10
C ALA A 102 -6.05 -22.71 -35.54
N TRP A 103 -6.46 -21.87 -34.59
CA TRP A 103 -7.23 -20.65 -34.84
C TRP A 103 -6.47 -19.64 -35.71
N SER A 104 -5.21 -19.33 -35.37
CA SER A 104 -4.38 -18.41 -36.18
C SER A 104 -4.17 -18.90 -37.60
N TYR A 105 -4.05 -20.22 -37.80
CA TYR A 105 -3.99 -20.78 -39.15
C TYR A 105 -5.35 -20.65 -39.86
N ALA A 106 -6.47 -20.86 -39.17
CA ALA A 106 -7.79 -20.62 -39.75
C ALA A 106 -7.96 -19.17 -40.20
N MET A 107 -7.53 -18.21 -39.38
CA MET A 107 -7.63 -16.78 -39.71
C MET A 107 -6.71 -16.38 -40.88
N GLN A 108 -5.49 -16.95 -40.96
CA GLN A 108 -4.63 -16.79 -42.14
C GLN A 108 -5.35 -17.30 -43.40
N LEU A 109 -5.93 -18.50 -43.34
CA LEU A 109 -6.65 -19.09 -44.47
C LEU A 109 -7.92 -18.31 -44.83
N ARG A 110 -8.51 -17.58 -43.87
CA ARG A 110 -9.68 -16.72 -44.11
C ARG A 110 -9.32 -15.57 -45.04
N VAL A 111 -8.15 -14.96 -44.84
CA VAL A 111 -7.62 -13.91 -45.72
C VAL A 111 -7.26 -14.48 -47.09
N GLU A 112 -6.58 -15.64 -47.13
CA GLU A 112 -6.20 -16.32 -48.39
C GLU A 112 -7.42 -16.86 -49.18
N ALA A 113 -8.54 -17.14 -48.50
CA ALA A 113 -9.76 -17.63 -49.14
C ALA A 113 -10.46 -16.58 -50.01
N ASN A 114 -10.15 -15.29 -49.82
CA ASN A 114 -10.65 -14.22 -50.69
C ASN A 114 -10.15 -14.36 -52.13
N THR A 115 -8.94 -14.90 -52.32
CA THR A 115 -8.37 -15.18 -53.66
C THR A 115 -8.56 -16.63 -54.08
N GLU A 116 -8.55 -17.57 -53.11
CA GLU A 116 -8.60 -19.01 -53.36
C GLU A 116 -9.73 -19.67 -52.55
N PRO A 117 -10.99 -19.69 -53.05
CA PRO A 117 -12.16 -20.14 -52.28
C PRO A 117 -12.05 -21.57 -51.74
N ARG A 118 -11.27 -22.45 -52.40
CA ARG A 118 -11.02 -23.83 -51.95
C ARG A 118 -10.33 -23.89 -50.58
N LYS A 119 -9.63 -22.83 -50.15
CA LYS A 119 -9.01 -22.73 -48.82
C LYS A 119 -10.04 -22.70 -47.70
N LYS A 120 -11.31 -22.36 -47.96
CA LYS A 120 -12.40 -22.37 -46.98
C LYS A 120 -12.60 -23.76 -46.35
N PHE A 121 -12.45 -24.84 -47.10
CA PHE A 121 -12.50 -26.21 -46.54
C PHE A 121 -11.39 -26.46 -45.52
N HIS A 122 -10.19 -25.95 -45.80
CA HIS A 122 -9.07 -26.08 -44.87
C HIS A 122 -9.25 -25.20 -43.63
N LEU A 123 -9.78 -23.98 -43.78
CA LEU A 123 -10.15 -23.10 -42.69
C LEU A 123 -11.09 -23.80 -41.70
N VAL A 124 -12.19 -24.37 -42.18
CA VAL A 124 -13.18 -25.06 -41.34
C VAL A 124 -12.54 -26.24 -40.60
N SER A 125 -11.70 -27.02 -41.28
CA SER A 125 -10.95 -28.13 -40.65
C SER A 125 -10.04 -27.63 -39.51
N ARG A 126 -9.42 -26.46 -39.68
CA ARG A 126 -8.58 -25.85 -38.63
C ARG A 126 -9.40 -25.32 -37.46
N LEU A 127 -10.57 -24.71 -37.70
CA LEU A 127 -11.46 -24.27 -36.61
C LEU A 127 -12.01 -25.46 -35.82
N ARG A 128 -12.45 -26.54 -36.48
CA ARG A 128 -12.86 -27.79 -35.79
C ARG A 128 -11.76 -28.31 -34.87
N LYS A 129 -10.51 -28.23 -35.34
CA LYS A 129 -9.35 -28.63 -34.54
C LYS A 129 -9.12 -27.67 -33.36
N ALA A 130 -9.30 -26.36 -33.53
CA ALA A 130 -9.21 -25.38 -32.46
C ALA A 130 -10.27 -25.66 -31.37
N SER A 131 -11.53 -25.84 -31.74
CA SER A 131 -12.62 -26.19 -30.81
C SER A 131 -12.31 -27.50 -30.07
N SER A 132 -11.81 -28.53 -30.77
CA SER A 132 -11.44 -29.81 -30.11
C SER A 132 -10.35 -29.67 -29.04
N TYR A 133 -9.41 -28.72 -29.22
CA TYR A 133 -8.38 -28.43 -28.23
C TYR A 133 -8.89 -27.55 -27.10
N ALA A 134 -9.81 -26.62 -27.38
CA ALA A 134 -10.49 -25.83 -26.36
C ALA A 134 -11.34 -26.72 -25.44
N ILE A 135 -12.07 -27.69 -25.98
CA ILE A 135 -12.83 -28.67 -25.17
C ILE A 135 -11.88 -29.52 -24.31
N GLN A 136 -10.72 -29.91 -24.84
CA GLN A 136 -9.69 -30.61 -24.05
C GLN A 136 -9.14 -29.73 -22.92
N LEU A 137 -9.02 -28.42 -23.15
CA LEU A 137 -8.62 -27.45 -22.13
C LEU A 137 -9.68 -27.38 -21.02
N GLN A 138 -10.96 -27.27 -21.37
CA GLN A 138 -12.06 -27.24 -20.41
C GLN A 138 -12.10 -28.47 -19.52
N LYS A 139 -11.98 -29.67 -20.09
CA LYS A 139 -11.94 -30.92 -19.31
C LYS A 139 -10.82 -30.98 -18.29
N LEU A 140 -9.70 -30.29 -18.53
CA LEU A 140 -8.60 -30.21 -17.56
C LEU A 140 -8.89 -29.17 -16.47
N CYS A 141 -9.51 -28.05 -16.84
CA CYS A 141 -9.87 -26.97 -15.91
C CYS A 141 -11.06 -27.33 -15.00
N GLU A 142 -11.91 -28.28 -15.38
CA GLU A 142 -13.02 -28.81 -14.55
C GLU A 142 -12.54 -29.55 -13.28
N SER A 143 -11.24 -29.83 -13.15
CA SER A 143 -10.68 -30.40 -11.92
C SER A 143 -10.68 -29.40 -10.76
N GLU A 144 -10.79 -29.90 -9.53
CA GLU A 144 -10.79 -29.11 -8.27
C GLU A 144 -9.48 -28.31 -8.03
N LYS A 145 -8.47 -28.51 -8.88
CA LYS A 145 -7.18 -27.81 -8.81
C LYS A 145 -7.21 -26.41 -9.40
N PHE A 146 -8.28 -26.01 -10.07
CA PHE A 146 -8.38 -24.70 -10.71
C PHE A 146 -9.41 -23.82 -10.03
N ASP A 147 -9.07 -22.53 -9.98
CA ASP A 147 -9.96 -21.48 -9.50
C ASP A 147 -11.21 -21.39 -10.41
N ALA A 148 -12.34 -21.03 -9.81
CA ALA A 148 -13.62 -20.89 -10.51
C ALA A 148 -13.54 -19.83 -11.61
N ARG A 149 -12.73 -18.77 -11.42
CA ARG A 149 -12.44 -17.78 -12.49
C ARG A 149 -11.87 -18.45 -13.73
N THR A 150 -10.89 -19.34 -13.55
CA THR A 150 -10.23 -20.06 -14.66
C THR A 150 -11.22 -20.99 -15.37
N GLN A 151 -12.10 -21.64 -14.61
CA GLN A 151 -13.16 -22.49 -15.17
C GLN A 151 -14.10 -21.68 -16.07
N LEU A 152 -14.57 -20.53 -15.60
CA LEU A 152 -15.45 -19.63 -16.35
C LEU A 152 -14.76 -19.06 -17.60
N GLU A 153 -13.50 -18.62 -17.49
CA GLU A 153 -12.74 -18.15 -18.64
C GLU A 153 -12.54 -19.24 -19.70
N THR A 154 -12.32 -20.48 -19.25
CA THR A 154 -12.16 -21.62 -20.15
C THR A 154 -13.48 -21.93 -20.86
N GLN A 155 -14.61 -21.92 -20.13
CA GLN A 155 -15.94 -22.11 -20.71
C GLN A 155 -16.27 -21.02 -21.75
N ALA A 156 -15.94 -19.76 -21.45
CA ALA A 156 -16.11 -18.66 -22.40
C ALA A 156 -15.23 -18.83 -23.65
N TYR A 157 -13.98 -19.27 -23.49
CA TYR A 157 -13.07 -19.53 -24.61
C TYR A 157 -13.56 -20.68 -25.51
N VAL A 158 -14.10 -21.75 -24.93
CA VAL A 158 -14.71 -22.86 -25.69
C VAL A 158 -15.93 -22.37 -26.47
N ALA A 159 -16.86 -21.69 -25.79
CA ALA A 159 -18.07 -21.16 -26.40
C ALA A 159 -17.73 -20.20 -27.56
N TRP A 160 -16.68 -19.38 -27.41
CA TRP A 160 -16.17 -18.55 -28.49
C TRP A 160 -15.60 -19.36 -29.67
N CYS A 161 -14.76 -20.37 -29.41
CA CYS A 161 -14.18 -21.20 -30.47
C CYS A 161 -15.26 -21.99 -31.25
N GLU A 162 -16.27 -22.51 -30.57
CA GLU A 162 -17.40 -23.22 -31.17
C GLU A 162 -18.32 -22.27 -31.94
N GLY A 163 -18.62 -21.10 -31.37
CA GLY A 163 -19.38 -20.05 -32.05
C GLY A 163 -18.71 -19.59 -33.35
N MET A 164 -17.39 -19.39 -33.35
CA MET A 164 -16.62 -19.04 -34.56
C MET A 164 -16.64 -20.15 -35.61
N LEU A 165 -16.60 -21.42 -35.20
CA LEU A 165 -16.71 -22.55 -36.12
C LEU A 165 -18.08 -22.59 -36.80
N GLN A 166 -19.16 -22.47 -36.02
CA GLN A 166 -20.53 -22.52 -36.52
C GLN A 166 -20.86 -21.31 -37.39
N PHE A 167 -20.32 -20.14 -37.04
CA PHE A 167 -20.41 -18.93 -37.86
C PHE A 167 -19.83 -19.15 -39.27
N GLU A 168 -18.66 -19.79 -39.38
CA GLU A 168 -18.03 -20.09 -40.67
C GLU A 168 -18.74 -21.22 -41.45
N LEU A 169 -19.44 -22.10 -40.74
CA LEU A 169 -20.34 -23.10 -41.31
C LEU A 169 -21.69 -22.52 -41.75
N GLN A 170 -21.97 -21.24 -41.46
CA GLN A 170 -23.24 -20.55 -41.73
C GLN A 170 -24.44 -21.16 -40.97
N GLU A 171 -24.17 -21.85 -39.86
CA GLU A 171 -25.19 -22.35 -38.95
C GLU A 171 -25.53 -21.25 -37.91
N TRP A 172 -26.39 -20.32 -38.28
CA TRP A 172 -26.62 -19.09 -37.51
C TRP A 172 -27.21 -19.31 -36.11
N LYS A 173 -28.14 -20.27 -35.96
CA LYS A 173 -28.80 -20.60 -34.68
C LYS A 173 -27.83 -21.13 -33.61
N PRO A 174 -27.06 -22.21 -33.84
CA PRO A 174 -26.10 -22.65 -32.84
C PRO A 174 -24.96 -21.64 -32.66
N ALA A 175 -24.58 -20.90 -33.72
CA ALA A 175 -23.57 -19.85 -33.62
C ALA A 175 -24.00 -18.73 -32.66
N ILE A 176 -25.24 -18.24 -32.73
CA ILE A 176 -25.72 -17.18 -31.83
C ILE A 176 -25.82 -17.66 -30.38
N GLU A 177 -26.24 -18.91 -30.14
CA GLU A 177 -26.31 -19.50 -28.80
C GLU A 177 -24.93 -19.54 -28.13
N ASN A 178 -23.92 -20.06 -28.84
CA ASN A 178 -22.55 -20.18 -28.31
C ASN A 178 -21.84 -18.83 -28.18
N LEU A 179 -22.01 -17.91 -29.14
CA LEU A 179 -21.45 -16.57 -29.05
C LEU A 179 -22.10 -15.76 -27.92
N LYS A 180 -23.41 -15.91 -27.70
CA LYS A 180 -24.13 -15.25 -26.60
C LYS A 180 -23.72 -15.83 -25.25
N LYS A 181 -23.52 -17.15 -25.15
CA LYS A 181 -22.95 -17.79 -23.96
C LYS A 181 -21.57 -17.21 -23.62
N ALA A 182 -20.69 -17.04 -24.63
CA ALA A 182 -19.40 -16.39 -24.44
C ALA A 182 -19.55 -14.92 -24.00
N GLN A 183 -20.45 -14.16 -24.62
CA GLN A 183 -20.76 -12.77 -24.26
C GLN A 183 -21.19 -12.64 -22.80
N MET A 184 -22.16 -13.44 -22.36
CA MET A 184 -22.68 -13.41 -21.00
C MET A 184 -21.61 -13.74 -19.95
N ILE A 185 -20.76 -14.73 -20.20
CA ILE A 185 -19.70 -15.09 -19.26
C ILE A 185 -18.67 -13.94 -19.18
N TYR A 186 -18.26 -13.37 -20.32
CA TYR A 186 -17.32 -12.24 -20.31
C TYR A 186 -17.90 -10.97 -19.72
N GLU A 187 -19.19 -10.69 -19.92
CA GLU A 187 -19.90 -9.57 -19.29
C GLU A 187 -19.95 -9.73 -17.77
N LYS A 188 -20.28 -10.93 -17.28
CA LYS A 188 -20.27 -11.25 -15.84
C LYS A 188 -18.87 -11.15 -15.25
N LEU A 189 -17.85 -11.68 -15.93
CA LEU A 189 -16.45 -11.53 -15.51
C LEU A 189 -16.04 -10.05 -15.46
N ALA A 190 -16.43 -9.25 -16.46
CA ALA A 190 -16.16 -7.81 -16.47
C ALA A 190 -16.84 -7.08 -15.29
N SER A 191 -18.04 -7.51 -14.88
CA SER A 191 -18.76 -6.93 -13.74
C SER A 191 -18.20 -7.32 -12.37
N ALA A 192 -17.48 -8.44 -12.29
CA ALA A 192 -16.92 -8.98 -11.04
C ALA A 192 -15.46 -8.55 -10.80
N LEU A 193 -14.76 -8.09 -11.84
CA LEU A 193 -13.34 -7.72 -11.80
C LEU A 193 -13.14 -6.21 -11.63
N ASN A 194 -11.93 -5.81 -11.23
CA ASN A 194 -11.54 -4.39 -11.15
C ASN A 194 -11.65 -3.71 -12.53
N GLU A 195 -11.85 -2.39 -12.58
CA GLU A 195 -12.02 -1.64 -13.84
C GLU A 195 -10.90 -1.86 -14.86
N GLU A 196 -9.63 -2.00 -14.42
CA GLU A 196 -8.48 -2.23 -15.31
C GLU A 196 -8.55 -3.59 -16.03
N ASP A 197 -8.84 -4.67 -15.29
CA ASP A 197 -9.01 -6.00 -15.88
C ASP A 197 -10.34 -6.12 -16.63
N ALA A 198 -11.38 -5.44 -16.15
CA ALA A 198 -12.70 -5.39 -16.78
C ALA A 198 -12.65 -4.82 -18.21
N ILE A 199 -11.75 -3.88 -18.50
CA ILE A 199 -11.56 -3.34 -19.86
C ILE A 199 -11.22 -4.47 -20.86
N LEU A 200 -10.40 -5.43 -20.47
CA LEU A 200 -10.01 -6.54 -21.35
C LEU A 200 -11.22 -7.41 -21.73
N TYR A 201 -12.05 -7.77 -20.76
CA TYR A 201 -13.26 -8.56 -20.98
C TYR A 201 -14.35 -7.76 -21.69
N ARG A 202 -14.44 -6.45 -21.40
CA ARG A 202 -15.33 -5.50 -22.09
C ARG A 202 -15.03 -5.42 -23.57
N ASN A 203 -13.77 -5.12 -23.90
CA ASN A 203 -13.30 -5.12 -25.28
C ASN A 203 -13.57 -6.46 -25.98
N ARG A 204 -13.50 -7.57 -25.24
CA ARG A 204 -13.74 -8.90 -25.81
C ARG A 204 -15.21 -9.15 -26.13
N TYR A 205 -16.15 -8.83 -25.25
CA TYR A 205 -17.56 -9.06 -25.56
C TYR A 205 -18.10 -8.03 -26.57
N GLU A 206 -17.55 -6.81 -26.61
CA GLU A 206 -17.82 -5.81 -27.66
C GLU A 206 -17.31 -6.31 -29.04
N GLU A 207 -16.16 -6.98 -29.09
CA GLU A 207 -15.64 -7.62 -30.32
C GLU A 207 -16.61 -8.70 -30.88
N LEU A 208 -17.42 -9.34 -30.02
CA LEU A 208 -18.40 -10.35 -30.44
C LEU A 208 -19.69 -9.72 -30.98
N GLU A 209 -20.00 -8.48 -30.62
CA GLU A 209 -21.27 -7.83 -30.95
C GLU A 209 -21.57 -7.75 -32.47
N PRO A 210 -20.61 -7.43 -33.35
CA PRO A 210 -20.86 -7.45 -34.80
C PRO A 210 -21.23 -8.84 -35.32
N SER A 211 -20.59 -9.90 -34.79
CA SER A 211 -20.89 -11.27 -35.18
C SER A 211 -22.27 -11.72 -34.68
N LEU A 212 -22.68 -11.28 -33.48
CA LEU A 212 -24.01 -11.53 -32.93
C LEU A 212 -25.10 -10.80 -33.73
N ARG A 213 -24.89 -9.53 -34.06
CA ARG A 213 -25.80 -8.75 -34.92
C ARG A 213 -25.97 -9.40 -36.30
N PHE A 214 -24.88 -9.89 -36.88
CA PHE A 214 -24.91 -10.59 -38.16
C PHE A 214 -25.67 -11.93 -38.09
N CYS A 215 -25.45 -12.74 -37.04
CA CYS A 215 -26.23 -13.96 -36.82
C CYS A 215 -27.72 -13.64 -36.64
N ALA A 216 -28.06 -12.63 -35.84
CA ALA A 216 -29.44 -12.22 -35.60
C ALA A 216 -30.14 -11.77 -36.89
N TYR A 217 -29.45 -10.99 -37.73
CA TYR A 217 -29.97 -10.57 -39.03
C TYR A 217 -30.25 -11.77 -39.96
N ASN A 218 -29.34 -12.75 -40.02
CA ASN A 218 -29.48 -13.91 -40.91
C ASN A 218 -30.49 -14.97 -40.42
N ILE A 219 -30.84 -14.97 -39.13
CA ILE A 219 -31.92 -15.83 -38.60
C ILE A 219 -33.30 -15.28 -39.01
N GLY A 220 -33.41 -13.95 -39.16
CA GLY A 220 -34.61 -13.27 -39.61
C GLY A 220 -35.59 -12.93 -38.48
N ASN A 221 -35.92 -11.64 -38.40
CA ASN A 221 -37.01 -11.00 -37.65
C ASN A 221 -36.83 -10.74 -36.14
N GLU A 222 -37.22 -9.52 -35.78
CA GLU A 222 -37.17 -8.82 -34.48
C GLU A 222 -37.84 -9.53 -33.30
N THR A 223 -38.44 -10.70 -33.50
CA THR A 223 -39.20 -11.45 -32.49
C THR A 223 -38.36 -12.42 -31.65
N ASP A 224 -37.17 -12.81 -32.12
CA ASP A 224 -36.32 -13.79 -31.42
C ASP A 224 -35.42 -13.18 -30.33
N VAL A 225 -35.29 -11.85 -30.26
CA VAL A 225 -34.61 -11.18 -29.14
C VAL A 225 -35.33 -11.48 -27.81
N ASN A 226 -36.67 -11.62 -27.86
CA ASN A 226 -37.50 -11.98 -26.71
C ASN A 226 -37.47 -13.50 -26.40
N GLN A 227 -37.32 -14.38 -27.39
CA GLN A 227 -37.07 -15.82 -27.14
C GLN A 227 -35.66 -16.06 -26.59
N LEU A 228 -34.68 -15.25 -27.01
CA LEU A 228 -33.32 -15.20 -26.45
C LEU A 228 -33.26 -14.66 -25.00
N LEU A 229 -34.27 -13.90 -24.57
CA LEU A 229 -34.53 -13.52 -23.17
C LEU A 229 -35.18 -14.66 -22.36
N HIS A 230 -35.87 -15.61 -23.01
CA HIS A 230 -36.36 -16.83 -22.35
C HIS A 230 -35.25 -17.89 -22.18
N LEU A 231 -34.31 -17.99 -23.12
CA LEU A 231 -33.09 -18.84 -22.96
C LEU A 231 -32.17 -18.35 -21.83
N ARG A 232 -32.18 -17.04 -21.51
CA ARG A 232 -31.54 -16.46 -20.31
C ARG A 232 -32.05 -17.10 -19.00
N ASN A 233 -33.30 -17.55 -18.98
CA ASN A 233 -33.95 -18.10 -17.77
C ASN A 233 -33.98 -19.63 -17.75
N GLN A 234 -33.90 -20.31 -18.90
CA GLN A 234 -34.18 -21.76 -18.99
C GLN A 234 -32.93 -22.64 -19.14
N ALA A 235 -31.82 -22.12 -19.66
CA ALA A 235 -30.63 -22.91 -19.92
C ALA A 235 -29.43 -22.41 -19.11
N GLN A 236 -29.45 -22.59 -17.77
CA GLN A 236 -28.29 -22.60 -16.84
C GLN A 236 -28.65 -22.19 -15.39
N GLY A 237 -29.73 -22.73 -14.81
CA GLY A 237 -30.04 -22.50 -13.39
C GLY A 237 -28.86 -22.83 -12.47
N ASP A 238 -28.18 -23.96 -12.69
CA ASP A 238 -27.01 -24.37 -11.89
C ASP A 238 -25.76 -23.51 -12.09
N LEU A 239 -25.50 -23.04 -13.33
CA LEU A 239 -24.35 -22.16 -13.59
C LEU A 239 -24.59 -20.76 -13.02
N LEU A 240 -25.82 -20.26 -13.06
CA LEU A 240 -26.20 -18.97 -12.45
C LEU A 240 -26.11 -19.03 -10.92
N VAL A 241 -26.56 -20.12 -10.29
CA VAL A 241 -26.49 -20.29 -8.83
C VAL A 241 -25.03 -20.46 -8.36
N THR A 242 -24.21 -21.21 -9.09
CA THR A 242 -22.76 -21.29 -8.81
C THR A 242 -22.07 -19.94 -9.08
N LEU A 243 -22.45 -19.21 -10.12
CA LEU A 243 -21.93 -17.87 -10.40
C LEU A 243 -22.31 -16.86 -9.32
N ASP A 244 -23.55 -16.84 -8.84
CA ASP A 244 -24.02 -15.87 -7.83
C ASP A 244 -23.41 -16.16 -6.45
N THR A 245 -23.20 -17.43 -6.10
CA THR A 245 -22.47 -17.83 -4.88
C THR A 245 -20.98 -17.50 -4.95
N LEU A 246 -20.35 -17.60 -6.12
CA LEU A 246 -18.94 -17.21 -6.34
C LEU A 246 -18.77 -15.68 -6.48
N MET A 247 -19.76 -14.97 -7.01
CA MET A 247 -19.80 -13.51 -7.06
C MET A 247 -19.99 -12.88 -5.68
N ALA A 248 -20.74 -13.54 -4.79
CA ALA A 248 -20.83 -13.13 -3.39
C ALA A 248 -19.47 -13.21 -2.67
N GLN A 249 -18.63 -14.19 -3.01
CA GLN A 249 -17.28 -14.33 -2.45
C GLN A 249 -16.27 -13.28 -2.99
N THR A 250 -16.53 -12.67 -4.15
CA THR A 250 -15.65 -11.66 -4.78
C THR A 250 -16.12 -10.21 -4.55
N ARG A 251 -17.41 -10.01 -4.24
CA ARG A 251 -18.01 -8.69 -3.94
C ARG A 251 -17.61 -8.07 -2.61
N ASP A 252 -16.99 -8.83 -1.70
CA ASP A 252 -16.41 -8.27 -0.47
C ASP A 252 -15.09 -7.50 -0.72
N SER A 253 -14.73 -7.23 -1.99
CA SER A 253 -13.56 -6.44 -2.34
C SER A 253 -13.91 -4.95 -2.54
N LEU A 254 -13.45 -4.09 -1.62
CA LEU A 254 -13.60 -2.62 -1.69
C LEU A 254 -12.84 -2.06 -2.92
N SER A 255 -13.54 -1.75 -4.02
CA SER A 255 -12.92 -1.18 -5.23
C SER A 255 -12.68 0.32 -5.12
N GLU A 256 -13.53 1.03 -4.37
CA GLU A 256 -13.51 2.48 -4.22
C GLU A 256 -13.72 2.88 -2.76
N VAL A 257 -13.11 3.98 -2.35
CA VAL A 257 -13.34 4.59 -1.03
C VAL A 257 -13.78 6.03 -1.17
N THR A 258 -14.80 6.36 -0.39
CA THR A 258 -15.36 7.70 -0.30
C THR A 258 -14.94 8.34 1.02
N TRP A 259 -14.24 9.46 0.95
CA TRP A 259 -13.88 10.27 2.11
C TRP A 259 -14.13 11.74 1.76
N ARG A 260 -14.72 12.51 2.67
CA ARG A 260 -14.99 13.96 2.52
C ARG A 260 -15.45 14.39 1.11
N ASN A 261 -16.47 13.71 0.58
CA ASN A 261 -17.10 13.94 -0.74
C ASN A 261 -16.19 13.69 -1.97
N ARG A 262 -15.03 13.06 -1.80
CA ARG A 262 -14.18 12.59 -2.90
C ARG A 262 -14.14 11.07 -2.90
N THR A 263 -14.40 10.48 -4.07
CA THR A 263 -14.29 9.04 -4.30
C THR A 263 -12.96 8.76 -4.99
N VAL A 264 -12.20 7.79 -4.46
CA VAL A 264 -10.90 7.40 -5.04
C VAL A 264 -10.84 5.88 -5.19
N PRO A 265 -10.44 5.37 -6.37
CA PRO A 265 -10.28 3.93 -6.59
C PRO A 265 -9.05 3.41 -5.85
N VAL A 266 -9.19 2.23 -5.22
CA VAL A 266 -8.11 1.57 -4.47
C VAL A 266 -7.51 0.45 -5.32
N LYS A 267 -6.37 0.75 -5.95
CA LYS A 267 -5.63 -0.18 -6.81
C LYS A 267 -4.82 -1.22 -6.03
N ASN A 268 -4.18 -0.78 -4.94
CA ASN A 268 -3.28 -1.63 -4.16
C ASN A 268 -4.06 -2.62 -3.29
N SER A 269 -3.78 -3.91 -3.46
CA SER A 269 -4.47 -4.98 -2.72
C SER A 269 -4.26 -4.92 -1.21
N ARG A 270 -3.07 -4.49 -0.74
CA ARG A 270 -2.80 -4.35 0.71
C ARG A 270 -3.64 -3.24 1.32
N VAL A 271 -3.73 -2.10 0.62
CA VAL A 271 -4.55 -0.96 1.05
C VAL A 271 -6.02 -1.36 1.08
N ARG A 272 -6.48 -2.12 0.07
CA ARG A 272 -7.85 -2.65 0.03
C ARG A 272 -8.18 -3.53 1.24
N THR A 273 -7.31 -4.50 1.56
CA THR A 273 -7.49 -5.38 2.71
C THR A 273 -7.53 -4.58 4.01
N PHE A 274 -6.64 -3.60 4.18
CA PHE A 274 -6.64 -2.73 5.35
C PHE A 274 -7.93 -1.89 5.47
N LEU A 275 -8.41 -1.31 4.36
CA LEU A 275 -9.61 -0.46 4.38
C LEU A 275 -10.89 -1.26 4.67
N LEU A 276 -10.96 -2.51 4.21
CA LEU A 276 -12.01 -3.46 4.63
C LEU A 276 -11.93 -3.72 6.13
N ALA A 277 -10.75 -4.05 6.65
CA ALA A 277 -10.56 -4.25 8.09
C ALA A 277 -10.94 -2.99 8.89
N ASN A 278 -10.59 -1.78 8.41
CA ASN A 278 -10.90 -0.52 9.08
C ASN A 278 -12.41 -0.22 9.15
N ARG A 279 -13.20 -0.67 8.16
CA ARG A 279 -14.66 -0.51 8.16
C ARG A 279 -15.29 -1.27 9.33
N ASP A 280 -14.82 -2.49 9.57
CA ASP A 280 -15.37 -3.37 10.61
C ASP A 280 -14.68 -3.18 11.97
N PHE A 281 -13.58 -2.43 12.01
CA PHE A 281 -12.72 -2.28 13.18
C PHE A 281 -13.44 -1.69 14.41
N ASN A 282 -14.30 -0.68 14.24
CA ASN A 282 -15.06 -0.13 15.36
C ASN A 282 -15.99 -1.19 15.99
N SER A 283 -16.62 -2.03 15.17
CA SER A 283 -17.44 -3.15 15.67
C SER A 283 -16.62 -4.23 16.36
N LEU A 284 -15.37 -4.44 15.92
CA LEU A 284 -14.44 -5.33 16.61
C LEU A 284 -14.04 -4.76 17.98
N LEU A 285 -13.76 -3.46 18.07
CA LEU A 285 -13.45 -2.80 19.34
C LEU A 285 -14.59 -2.87 20.35
N ASP A 286 -15.84 -2.75 19.91
CA ASP A 286 -17.02 -2.87 20.78
C ASP A 286 -17.18 -4.28 21.36
N LYS A 287 -16.69 -5.31 20.66
CA LYS A 287 -16.74 -6.71 21.11
C LYS A 287 -15.62 -7.06 22.11
N CYS A 288 -14.53 -6.30 22.13
CA CYS A 288 -13.44 -6.51 23.07
C CYS A 288 -13.89 -6.16 24.50
N SER A 289 -13.61 -7.07 25.44
CA SER A 289 -14.13 -6.97 26.80
C SER A 289 -13.16 -6.25 27.75
N THR A 290 -11.85 -6.42 27.54
CA THR A 290 -10.82 -5.83 28.39
C THR A 290 -10.13 -4.63 27.72
N LEU A 291 -9.66 -3.66 28.52
CA LEU A 291 -8.89 -2.53 28.01
C LEU A 291 -7.57 -2.98 27.35
N ALA A 292 -6.97 -4.06 27.84
CA ALA A 292 -5.76 -4.65 27.26
C ALA A 292 -6.02 -5.20 25.85
N GLU A 293 -7.09 -5.99 25.66
CA GLU A 293 -7.49 -6.49 24.33
C GLU A 293 -7.77 -5.36 23.34
N LYS A 294 -8.41 -4.27 23.79
CA LYS A 294 -8.67 -3.08 22.96
C LYS A 294 -7.37 -2.40 22.55
N SER A 295 -6.42 -2.26 23.48
CA SER A 295 -5.11 -1.67 23.20
C SER A 295 -4.30 -2.50 22.21
N ASP A 296 -4.25 -3.82 22.39
CA ASP A 296 -3.52 -4.74 21.51
C ASP A 296 -4.12 -4.75 20.10
N SER A 297 -5.45 -4.77 19.99
CA SER A 297 -6.15 -4.70 18.70
C SER A 297 -5.88 -3.39 17.96
N LEU A 298 -5.83 -2.26 18.68
CA LEU A 298 -5.45 -0.96 18.12
C LEU A 298 -4.00 -0.90 17.68
N GLU A 299 -3.08 -1.52 18.42
CA GLU A 299 -1.68 -1.57 18.05
C GLU A 299 -1.46 -2.40 16.79
N GLN A 300 -2.12 -3.56 16.68
CA GLN A 300 -2.10 -4.37 15.47
C GLN A 300 -2.67 -3.60 14.27
N HIS A 301 -3.84 -2.98 14.42
CA HIS A 301 -4.46 -2.19 13.34
C HIS A 301 -3.61 -0.98 12.93
N LEU A 302 -2.91 -0.35 13.87
CA LEU A 302 -1.95 0.72 13.57
C LEU A 302 -0.73 0.22 12.79
N MET A 303 -0.24 -0.99 13.07
CA MET A 303 0.83 -1.60 12.27
C MET A 303 0.36 -1.91 10.85
N ASP A 304 -0.82 -2.51 10.70
CA ASP A 304 -1.40 -2.80 9.39
C ASP A 304 -1.64 -1.50 8.58
N CYS A 305 -2.04 -0.42 9.26
CA CYS A 305 -2.18 0.91 8.66
C CYS A 305 -0.83 1.46 8.14
N LYS A 306 0.25 1.32 8.93
CA LYS A 306 1.59 1.75 8.51
C LYS A 306 2.08 0.95 7.30
N ASP A 307 1.83 -0.35 7.26
CA ASP A 307 2.18 -1.20 6.13
C ASP A 307 1.40 -0.82 4.86
N ALA A 308 0.11 -0.49 4.99
CA ALA A 308 -0.70 0.04 3.89
C ALA A 308 -0.17 1.42 3.40
N MET A 309 0.22 2.32 4.32
CA MET A 309 0.83 3.60 3.96
C MET A 309 2.17 3.44 3.23
N LEU A 310 3.01 2.49 3.66
CA LEU A 310 4.27 2.18 2.98
C LEU A 310 4.02 1.70 1.55
N ALA A 311 3.03 0.83 1.35
CA ALA A 311 2.64 0.37 0.03
C ALA A 311 2.23 1.53 -0.90
N ILE A 312 1.41 2.48 -0.43
CA ILE A 312 1.06 3.68 -1.22
C ILE A 312 2.27 4.56 -1.47
N ARG A 313 3.15 4.74 -0.49
CA ARG A 313 4.36 5.56 -0.67
C ARG A 313 5.28 5.00 -1.75
N ASP A 314 5.38 3.67 -1.84
CA ASP A 314 6.14 3.01 -2.89
C ASP A 314 5.44 3.14 -4.25
N ASP A 315 4.11 3.09 -4.30
CA ASP A 315 3.33 3.36 -5.51
C ASP A 315 3.52 4.82 -5.99
N ILE A 316 3.49 5.80 -5.08
CA ILE A 316 3.78 7.21 -5.40
C ILE A 316 5.20 7.36 -5.98
N LYS A 317 6.20 6.69 -5.39
CA LYS A 317 7.58 6.73 -5.88
C LYS A 317 7.76 6.05 -7.23
N THR A 318 7.01 4.99 -7.52
CA THR A 318 7.08 4.30 -8.81
C THR A 318 6.43 5.15 -9.92
N GLU A 319 5.28 5.77 -9.66
CA GLU A 319 4.64 6.71 -10.60
C GLU A 319 5.55 7.94 -10.89
N GLN A 320 6.16 8.54 -9.86
CA GLN A 320 7.08 9.67 -10.01
C GLN A 320 8.33 9.34 -10.86
N LYS A 321 8.72 8.07 -10.94
CA LYS A 321 9.86 7.62 -11.76
C LYS A 321 9.46 7.26 -13.19
N MET A 322 8.22 6.87 -13.42
CA MET A 322 7.74 6.41 -14.73
C MET A 322 7.14 7.53 -15.59
N ASP A 323 6.64 8.62 -15.00
CA ASP A 323 5.91 9.66 -15.74
C ASP A 323 6.27 11.08 -15.30
N GLY A 324 6.70 11.91 -16.26
CA GLY A 324 6.89 13.36 -16.08
C GLY A 324 5.65 14.20 -16.44
N SER A 325 4.48 13.59 -16.68
CA SER A 325 3.36 14.27 -17.36
C SER A 325 1.93 13.95 -16.87
N SER A 326 1.70 13.07 -15.88
CA SER A 326 0.35 12.71 -15.41
C SER A 326 0.05 13.24 -13.99
N THR A 327 -0.47 14.47 -13.90
CA THR A 327 -0.76 15.15 -12.62
C THR A 327 -2.00 14.60 -11.87
N SER A 328 -2.92 13.92 -12.55
CA SER A 328 -4.19 13.45 -11.97
C SER A 328 -4.05 12.19 -11.11
N SER A 329 -3.27 11.20 -11.56
CA SER A 329 -3.04 9.93 -10.85
C SER A 329 -2.22 10.15 -9.57
N ALA A 330 -1.17 10.97 -9.65
CA ALA A 330 -0.40 11.40 -8.48
C ALA A 330 -1.29 12.08 -7.43
N SER A 331 -2.25 12.93 -7.83
CA SER A 331 -3.20 13.55 -6.89
C SER A 331 -4.10 12.54 -6.18
N SER A 332 -4.51 11.47 -6.87
CA SER A 332 -5.37 10.43 -6.28
C SER A 332 -4.64 9.56 -5.24
N LEU A 333 -3.39 9.16 -5.50
CA LEU A 333 -2.57 8.42 -4.54
C LEU A 333 -2.18 9.28 -3.33
N GLN A 334 -1.87 10.55 -3.56
CA GLN A 334 -1.61 11.50 -2.47
C GLN A 334 -2.83 11.68 -1.58
N TYR A 335 -4.03 11.78 -2.16
CA TYR A 335 -5.28 11.84 -1.41
C TYR A 335 -5.51 10.57 -0.58
N LEU A 336 -5.27 9.39 -1.16
CA LEU A 336 -5.38 8.12 -0.45
C LEU A 336 -4.36 8.01 0.69
N HIS A 337 -3.13 8.51 0.49
CA HIS A 337 -2.12 8.63 1.54
C HIS A 337 -2.56 9.58 2.66
N THR A 338 -3.17 10.73 2.34
CA THR A 338 -3.75 11.64 3.34
C THR A 338 -4.84 10.93 4.14
N TYR A 339 -5.73 10.18 3.48
CA TYR A 339 -6.80 9.44 4.16
C TYR A 339 -6.25 8.37 5.10
N LEU A 340 -5.26 7.57 4.68
CA LEU A 340 -4.61 6.61 5.58
C LEU A 340 -3.88 7.31 6.74
N SER A 341 -3.28 8.48 6.48
CA SER A 341 -2.63 9.29 7.53
C SER A 341 -3.64 9.78 8.56
N PHE A 342 -4.83 10.18 8.12
CA PHE A 342 -5.96 10.51 8.99
C PHE A 342 -6.37 9.32 9.86
N ILE A 343 -6.60 8.13 9.27
CA ILE A 343 -6.96 6.92 10.03
C ILE A 343 -5.87 6.59 11.06
N ARG A 344 -4.59 6.65 10.69
CA ARG A 344 -3.46 6.42 11.60
C ARG A 344 -3.50 7.36 12.81
N LEU A 345 -3.74 8.65 12.57
CA LEU A 345 -3.79 9.66 13.63
C LEU A 345 -4.98 9.43 14.56
N GLU A 346 -6.17 9.19 14.00
CA GLU A 346 -7.38 8.90 14.77
C GLU A 346 -7.22 7.67 15.67
N ARG A 347 -6.71 6.56 15.10
CA ARG A 347 -6.43 5.33 15.85
C ARG A 347 -5.34 5.51 16.90
N SER A 348 -4.33 6.35 16.62
CA SER A 348 -3.30 6.67 17.61
C SER A 348 -3.85 7.51 18.77
N ILE A 349 -4.81 8.41 18.52
CA ILE A 349 -5.50 9.17 19.57
C ILE A 349 -6.32 8.20 20.44
N GLN A 350 -7.09 7.30 19.83
CA GLN A 350 -7.88 6.29 20.55
C GLN A 350 -7.00 5.40 21.44
N ARG A 351 -5.89 4.88 20.90
CA ARG A 351 -4.93 4.08 21.68
C ARG A 351 -4.36 4.87 22.86
N ASN A 352 -3.95 6.13 22.65
CA ASN A 352 -3.39 6.94 23.73
C ASN A 352 -4.41 7.21 24.84
N LEU A 353 -5.69 7.42 24.50
CA LEU A 353 -6.75 7.58 25.49
C LEU A 353 -6.95 6.30 26.32
N LEU A 354 -6.96 5.13 25.69
CA LEU A 354 -7.07 3.85 26.40
C LEU A 354 -5.86 3.57 27.30
N LEU A 355 -4.65 3.94 26.87
CA LEU A 355 -3.44 3.82 27.70
C LEU A 355 -3.52 4.74 28.93
N ILE A 356 -4.09 5.94 28.77
CA ILE A 356 -4.34 6.85 29.89
C ILE A 356 -5.39 6.25 30.84
N GLU A 357 -6.50 5.74 30.31
CA GLU A 357 -7.56 5.11 31.11
C GLU A 357 -7.04 3.88 31.88
N SER A 358 -6.26 3.02 31.24
CA SER A 358 -5.60 1.88 31.89
C SER A 358 -4.61 2.33 32.99
N ALA A 359 -3.85 3.39 32.73
CA ALA A 359 -2.95 3.95 33.74
C ALA A 359 -3.71 4.47 34.96
N LEU A 360 -4.88 5.08 34.77
CA LEU A 360 -5.75 5.58 35.84
C LEU A 360 -6.48 4.45 36.60
N GLU A 361 -6.98 3.41 35.92
CA GLU A 361 -7.65 2.27 36.57
C GLU A 361 -6.71 1.45 37.45
N SER A 362 -5.44 1.35 37.06
CA SER A 362 -4.42 0.65 37.85
C SER A 362 -4.19 1.30 39.23
N ASP A 363 -4.66 2.53 39.42
CA ASP A 363 -4.37 3.39 40.58
C ASP A 363 -5.44 3.34 41.68
N GLY A 364 -6.69 3.02 41.34
CA GLY A 364 -7.78 2.89 42.32
C GLY A 364 -7.56 1.86 43.43
N LYS A 365 -6.47 1.07 43.35
CA LYS A 365 -6.06 0.05 44.33
C LYS A 365 -4.86 0.46 45.20
N GLN A 366 -4.15 1.54 44.89
CA GLN A 366 -2.96 2.01 45.64
C GLN A 366 -3.00 3.54 45.71
N GLY A 367 -3.57 4.09 46.79
CA GLY A 367 -4.03 5.49 46.91
C GLY A 367 -3.03 6.65 46.80
N THR A 368 -1.94 6.55 46.02
CA THR A 368 -1.08 7.68 45.63
C THR A 368 -0.43 7.41 44.28
N ILE A 369 -0.65 8.28 43.29
CA ILE A 369 -0.03 8.17 41.96
C ILE A 369 1.47 8.40 42.09
N GLY A 370 2.28 7.38 41.75
CA GLY A 370 3.73 7.53 41.71
C GLY A 370 4.18 8.57 40.67
N SER A 371 5.17 9.40 41.03
CA SER A 371 5.70 10.51 40.20
C SER A 371 6.04 10.09 38.75
N LYS A 372 6.57 8.88 38.55
CA LYS A 372 6.89 8.32 37.22
C LYS A 372 5.64 8.10 36.36
N LYS A 373 4.53 7.64 36.94
CA LYS A 373 3.26 7.43 36.22
C LYS A 373 2.62 8.75 35.81
N LEU A 374 2.69 9.80 36.63
CA LEU A 374 2.21 11.15 36.29
C LEU A 374 2.94 11.73 35.08
N GLN A 375 4.26 11.51 35.01
CA GLN A 375 5.07 11.89 33.86
C GLN A 375 4.65 11.12 32.60
N ASP A 376 4.41 9.81 32.71
CA ASP A 376 3.93 8.99 31.59
C ASP A 376 2.56 9.46 31.08
N ILE A 377 1.60 9.76 31.97
CA ILE A 377 0.27 10.28 31.59
C ILE A 377 0.41 11.65 30.90
N THR A 378 1.25 12.52 31.42
CA THR A 378 1.51 13.84 30.83
C THR A 378 2.09 13.71 29.43
N ARG A 379 3.06 12.78 29.24
CA ARG A 379 3.64 12.47 27.94
C ARG A 379 2.59 11.94 26.95
N LEU A 380 1.67 11.08 27.41
CA LEU A 380 0.59 10.57 26.56
C LEU A 380 -0.36 11.68 26.08
N TYR A 381 -0.72 12.63 26.95
CA TYR A 381 -1.50 13.81 26.53
C TYR A 381 -0.74 14.72 25.57
N GLU A 382 0.58 14.86 25.74
CA GLU A 382 1.42 15.64 24.84
C GLU A 382 1.49 15.02 23.44
N ILE A 383 1.67 13.70 23.35
CA ILE A 383 1.60 12.95 22.09
C ILE A 383 0.20 13.08 21.47
N LEU A 384 -0.86 13.05 22.28
CA LEU A 384 -2.24 13.21 21.80
C LEU A 384 -2.44 14.59 21.17
N ILE A 385 -1.98 15.66 21.83
CA ILE A 385 -2.03 17.02 21.29
C ILE A 385 -1.21 17.11 20.00
N GLN A 386 -0.02 16.51 19.95
CA GLN A 386 0.81 16.49 18.74
C GLN A 386 0.08 15.79 17.58
N ASN A 387 -0.56 14.64 17.82
CA ASN A 387 -1.35 13.95 16.79
C ASN A 387 -2.52 14.81 16.26
N ILE A 388 -3.20 15.56 17.14
CA ILE A 388 -4.26 16.48 16.72
C ILE A 388 -3.70 17.63 15.86
N LEU A 389 -2.52 18.16 16.23
CA LEU A 389 -1.86 19.20 15.43
C LEU A 389 -1.38 18.67 14.08
N GLU A 390 -0.91 17.41 14.01
CA GLU A 390 -0.62 16.74 12.74
C GLU A 390 -1.88 16.56 11.88
N GLU A 391 -3.03 16.29 12.52
CA GLU A 391 -4.33 16.14 11.84
C GLU A 391 -4.80 17.45 11.19
N GLN A 392 -4.51 18.60 11.83
CA GLN A 392 -4.79 19.94 11.27
C GLN A 392 -3.99 20.25 10.01
N GLN A 393 -2.78 19.70 9.90
CA GLN A 393 -1.83 19.95 8.81
C GLN A 393 -1.94 18.94 7.66
N LEU A 394 -2.98 18.11 7.65
CA LEU A 394 -3.18 17.12 6.59
C LEU A 394 -3.52 17.79 5.24
N PRO A 395 -2.81 17.45 4.14
CA PRO A 395 -3.02 18.09 2.84
C PRO A 395 -4.45 17.92 2.33
N GLY A 396 -5.12 19.03 2.02
CA GLY A 396 -6.50 19.06 1.51
C GLY A 396 -7.60 19.17 2.58
N LEU A 397 -7.22 19.32 3.86
CA LEU A 397 -8.15 19.56 4.97
C LEU A 397 -8.03 20.98 5.56
N GLU A 398 -7.15 21.80 4.98
CA GLU A 398 -6.90 23.19 5.41
C GLU A 398 -8.12 24.11 5.15
N ASP A 399 -8.86 23.86 4.07
CA ASP A 399 -9.99 24.69 3.63
C ASP A 399 -11.30 24.41 4.38
N ASP A 400 -11.38 23.35 5.20
CA ASP A 400 -12.59 23.04 5.97
C ASP A 400 -12.56 23.67 7.35
N SER A 401 -13.21 24.84 7.43
CA SER A 401 -13.33 25.63 8.66
C SER A 401 -13.97 24.84 9.81
N ASP A 402 -15.02 24.05 9.56
CA ASP A 402 -15.74 23.33 10.61
C ASP A 402 -14.88 22.23 11.21
N PHE A 403 -14.10 21.54 10.36
CA PHE A 403 -13.15 20.52 10.78
C PHE A 403 -12.01 21.12 11.62
N GLN A 404 -11.43 22.23 11.15
CA GLN A 404 -10.35 22.91 11.87
C GLN A 404 -10.80 23.43 13.23
N GLU A 405 -12.00 24.02 13.31
CA GLU A 405 -12.56 24.51 14.58
C GLU A 405 -12.71 23.38 15.61
N LYS A 406 -13.27 22.23 15.19
CA LYS A 406 -13.39 21.04 16.04
C LYS A 406 -12.05 20.56 16.57
N LEU A 407 -11.01 20.53 15.72
CA LEU A 407 -9.66 20.11 16.15
C LEU A 407 -9.03 21.12 17.12
N ILE A 408 -9.23 22.43 16.93
CA ILE A 408 -8.75 23.47 17.84
C ILE A 408 -9.38 23.31 19.23
N ILE A 409 -10.71 23.13 19.27
CA ILE A 409 -11.50 22.88 20.48
C ILE A 409 -10.95 21.63 21.19
N LYS A 410 -10.84 20.51 20.45
CA LYS A 410 -10.33 19.24 20.97
C LYS A 410 -8.90 19.34 21.52
N ALA A 411 -7.99 20.00 20.80
CA ALA A 411 -6.62 20.24 21.26
C ALA A 411 -6.59 21.07 22.56
N LYS A 412 -7.46 22.08 22.68
CA LYS A 412 -7.54 22.94 23.87
C LYS A 412 -8.12 22.20 25.07
N ALA A 413 -9.09 21.30 24.86
CA ALA A 413 -9.58 20.40 25.90
C ALA A 413 -8.47 19.49 26.45
N TYR A 414 -7.69 18.82 25.59
CA TYR A 414 -6.59 17.97 26.05
C TYR A 414 -5.42 18.75 26.66
N LYS A 415 -5.20 20.01 26.27
CA LYS A 415 -4.27 20.91 26.98
C LYS A 415 -4.69 21.15 28.43
N ALA A 416 -5.98 21.17 28.75
CA ALA A 416 -6.44 21.28 30.13
C ALA A 416 -6.03 20.05 30.96
N PHE A 417 -6.28 18.84 30.46
CA PHE A 417 -5.83 17.60 31.11
C PHE A 417 -4.31 17.57 31.29
N ARG A 418 -3.54 17.95 30.26
CA ARG A 418 -2.07 18.05 30.36
C ARG A 418 -1.63 19.01 31.47
N CYS A 419 -2.23 20.20 31.54
CA CYS A 419 -1.89 21.18 32.59
C CYS A 419 -2.19 20.63 33.99
N TYR A 420 -3.31 19.91 34.16
CA TYR A 420 -3.64 19.27 35.43
C TYR A 420 -2.60 18.24 35.87
N TYR A 421 -2.23 17.27 35.01
CA TYR A 421 -1.24 16.24 35.39
C TYR A 421 0.17 16.81 35.58
N ILE A 422 0.53 17.88 34.87
CA ILE A 422 1.76 18.65 35.17
C ILE A 422 1.67 19.25 36.57
N GLY A 423 0.55 19.89 36.91
CA GLY A 423 0.30 20.41 38.27
C GLY A 423 0.43 19.34 39.34
N GLN A 424 -0.16 18.16 39.12
CA GLN A 424 -0.05 17.03 40.04
C GLN A 424 1.41 16.55 40.20
N SER A 425 2.18 16.50 39.12
CA SER A 425 3.61 16.15 39.19
C SER A 425 4.43 17.19 39.96
N LEU A 426 4.14 18.48 39.79
CA LEU A 426 4.80 19.57 40.52
C LEU A 426 4.41 19.57 42.00
N SER A 427 3.18 19.16 42.33
CA SER A 427 2.72 18.93 43.69
C SER A 427 3.55 17.86 44.39
N THR A 428 3.91 16.77 43.71
CA THR A 428 4.81 15.75 44.27
C THR A 428 6.25 16.23 44.49
N LEU A 429 6.62 17.36 43.90
CA LEU A 429 7.93 18.01 44.03
C LEU A 429 7.89 19.22 44.99
N HIS A 430 6.78 19.43 45.71
CA HIS A 430 6.60 20.54 46.64
C HIS A 430 6.72 21.93 45.99
N ARG A 431 6.53 22.04 44.67
CA ARG A 431 6.57 23.31 43.92
C ARG A 431 5.19 23.97 43.87
N TRP A 432 4.65 24.35 45.02
CA TRP A 432 3.26 24.77 45.18
C TRP A 432 2.82 25.96 44.33
N ARG A 433 3.69 26.96 44.17
CA ARG A 433 3.41 28.15 43.33
C ARG A 433 3.17 27.75 41.87
N ASP A 434 4.00 26.85 41.34
CA ASP A 434 3.90 26.39 39.96
C ASP A 434 2.70 25.46 39.79
N THR A 435 2.40 24.61 40.77
CA THR A 435 1.20 23.77 40.82
C THR A 435 -0.07 24.61 40.69
N MET A 436 -0.19 25.67 41.50
CA MET A 436 -1.34 26.59 41.48
C MET A 436 -1.51 27.25 40.11
N ALA A 437 -0.41 27.73 39.52
CA ALA A 437 -0.43 28.35 38.19
C ALA A 437 -0.89 27.37 37.10
N MET A 438 -0.47 26.10 37.18
CA MET A 438 -0.89 25.06 36.23
C MET A 438 -2.37 24.69 36.38
N TYR A 439 -2.90 24.64 37.60
CA TYR A 439 -4.33 24.42 37.85
C TYR A 439 -5.19 25.57 37.33
N GLU A 440 -4.80 26.83 37.55
CA GLU A 440 -5.52 27.97 36.99
C GLU A 440 -5.48 27.99 35.46
N ARG A 441 -4.34 27.63 34.87
CA ARG A 441 -4.22 27.49 33.42
C ARG A 441 -5.12 26.39 32.87
N ALA A 442 -5.26 25.26 33.58
CA ALA A 442 -6.19 24.20 33.22
C ALA A 442 -7.64 24.72 33.23
N LEU A 443 -8.09 25.38 34.30
CA LEU A 443 -9.44 25.97 34.39
C LEU A 443 -9.72 27.00 33.29
N ASN A 444 -8.74 27.83 32.93
CA ASN A 444 -8.84 28.79 31.82
C ASN A 444 -9.01 28.09 30.46
N HIS A 445 -8.37 26.93 30.26
CA HIS A 445 -8.58 26.14 29.06
C HIS A 445 -9.97 25.48 29.02
N ILE A 446 -10.46 24.97 30.16
CA ILE A 446 -11.79 24.33 30.27
C ILE A 446 -12.91 25.34 30.03
N SER A 447 -12.88 26.48 30.73
CA SER A 447 -13.92 27.52 30.65
C SER A 447 -14.14 28.05 29.23
N SER A 448 -13.08 28.11 28.42
CA SER A 448 -13.18 28.54 27.02
C SER A 448 -13.85 27.52 26.09
N VAL A 449 -13.94 26.24 26.48
CA VAL A 449 -14.17 25.13 25.55
C VAL A 449 -15.35 24.25 25.96
N ILE A 450 -15.73 24.23 27.24
CA ILE A 450 -16.73 23.31 27.82
C ILE A 450 -18.11 23.30 27.13
N ASN A 451 -18.49 24.40 26.48
CA ASN A 451 -19.78 24.52 25.79
C ASN A 451 -19.74 24.10 24.30
N GLN A 452 -18.56 23.83 23.75
CA GLN A 452 -18.34 23.55 22.33
C GLN A 452 -17.86 22.11 22.06
N VAL A 453 -17.87 21.27 23.11
CA VAL A 453 -17.30 19.93 23.12
C VAL A 453 -18.42 18.88 23.15
N ASP A 454 -18.12 17.69 22.62
CA ASP A 454 -18.98 16.51 22.66
C ASP A 454 -19.37 16.14 24.11
N ASP A 455 -20.56 15.55 24.29
CA ASP A 455 -21.12 15.27 25.63
C ASP A 455 -20.19 14.41 26.51
N ASP A 456 -19.49 13.42 25.94
CA ASP A 456 -18.54 12.58 26.68
C ASP A 456 -17.30 13.35 27.18
N LEU A 457 -16.73 14.20 26.33
CA LEU A 457 -15.57 14.99 26.74
C LEU A 457 -16.01 16.13 27.68
N LYS A 458 -17.25 16.62 27.57
CA LYS A 458 -17.85 17.59 28.48
C LYS A 458 -18.00 17.03 29.90
N THR A 459 -18.50 15.80 30.06
CA THR A 459 -18.60 15.14 31.39
C THR A 459 -17.21 14.95 32.01
N ARG A 460 -16.24 14.46 31.24
CA ARG A 460 -14.84 14.30 31.70
C ARG A 460 -14.21 15.64 32.12
N LEU A 461 -14.51 16.73 31.40
CA LEU A 461 -14.01 18.06 31.74
C LEU A 461 -14.69 18.61 33.00
N SER A 462 -15.99 18.37 33.22
CA SER A 462 -16.65 18.79 34.47
C SER A 462 -16.11 18.03 35.68
N ASP A 463 -15.83 16.74 35.55
CA ASP A 463 -15.21 15.94 36.61
C ASP A 463 -13.79 16.44 36.91
N LEU A 464 -13.06 16.83 35.86
CA LEU A 464 -11.74 17.43 35.98
C LEU A 464 -11.79 18.77 36.74
N VAL A 465 -12.80 19.62 36.51
CA VAL A 465 -12.97 20.88 37.26
C VAL A 465 -13.10 20.61 38.76
N ASN A 466 -13.99 19.70 39.15
CA ASN A 466 -14.18 19.32 40.55
C ASN A 466 -12.88 18.77 41.18
N THR A 467 -12.12 17.99 40.39
CA THR A 467 -10.84 17.41 40.83
C THR A 467 -9.74 18.46 40.95
N ILE A 468 -9.69 19.43 40.04
CA ILE A 468 -8.75 20.56 40.11
C ILE A 468 -9.06 21.42 41.33
N GLU A 469 -10.33 21.74 41.58
CA GLU A 469 -10.73 22.55 42.73
C GLU A 469 -10.35 21.90 44.05
N SER A 470 -10.64 20.60 44.23
CA SER A 470 -10.23 19.88 45.45
C SER A 470 -8.71 19.84 45.59
N SER A 471 -7.98 19.55 44.52
CA SER A 471 -6.51 19.53 44.51
C SER A 471 -5.89 20.90 44.77
N LYS A 472 -6.55 21.98 44.33
CA LYS A 472 -6.13 23.37 44.55
C LYS A 472 -6.16 23.72 46.04
N TYR A 473 -7.25 23.36 46.74
CA TYR A 473 -7.35 23.58 48.19
C TYR A 473 -6.34 22.72 48.97
N CYS A 474 -6.16 21.46 48.59
CA CYS A 474 -5.15 20.58 49.20
C CYS A 474 -3.73 21.12 49.04
N ALA A 475 -3.35 21.51 47.83
CA ALA A 475 -2.03 22.09 47.53
C ALA A 475 -1.82 23.41 48.29
N HIS A 476 -2.86 24.24 48.41
CA HIS A 476 -2.77 25.48 49.20
C HIS A 476 -2.54 25.19 50.69
N ALA A 477 -3.29 24.26 51.28
CA ALA A 477 -3.11 23.86 52.67
C ALA A 477 -1.70 23.28 52.93
N GLN A 478 -1.21 22.40 52.04
CA GLN A 478 0.14 21.84 52.14
C GLN A 478 1.23 22.91 52.01
N SER A 479 1.04 23.89 51.13
CA SER A 479 2.00 24.98 50.97
C SER A 479 2.16 25.85 52.22
N VAL A 480 1.07 26.03 52.98
CA VAL A 480 1.10 26.79 54.24
C VAL A 480 1.78 25.97 55.34
N LEU A 481 1.53 24.65 55.38
CA LEU A 481 2.16 23.75 56.37
C LEU A 481 3.66 23.56 56.13
N GLU A 482 4.13 23.64 54.88
CA GLU A 482 5.55 23.45 54.54
C GLU A 482 6.40 24.72 54.64
N GLN A 483 5.78 25.91 54.63
CA GLN A 483 6.49 27.15 54.94
C GLN A 483 7.09 27.16 56.35
N ASP A 484 6.61 26.29 57.25
CA ASP A 484 7.19 26.08 58.58
C ASP A 484 8.47 25.21 58.57
N ASN A 485 8.87 24.62 57.42
CA ASN A 485 10.00 23.67 57.27
C ASN A 485 11.09 24.10 56.25
N GLU A 486 11.16 25.37 55.82
CA GLU A 486 12.08 25.86 54.78
C GLU A 486 13.59 25.58 55.03
N GLU A 487 14.00 25.32 56.28
CA GLU A 487 15.39 25.01 56.65
C GLU A 487 15.92 23.70 56.03
N GLU A 488 15.05 22.70 55.76
CA GLU A 488 15.48 21.40 55.21
C GLU A 488 15.78 21.45 53.70
N LEU A 489 15.06 22.26 52.91
CA LEU A 489 15.18 22.31 51.45
C LEU A 489 16.46 23.03 50.99
N ASP A 490 16.87 24.07 51.71
CA ASP A 490 18.11 24.79 51.45
C ASP A 490 19.33 23.92 51.78
N SER A 491 19.24 23.04 52.78
CA SER A 491 20.31 22.09 53.11
C SER A 491 20.62 21.12 51.95
N LEU A 492 19.58 20.63 51.25
CA LEU A 492 19.69 19.69 50.13
C LEU A 492 20.22 20.35 48.85
N LYS A 493 19.84 21.60 48.57
CA LYS A 493 20.39 22.39 47.45
C LYS A 493 21.87 22.69 47.69
N ASN A 494 22.21 23.14 48.90
CA ASN A 494 23.59 23.45 49.30
C ASN A 494 24.51 22.23 49.21
N ALA A 495 24.04 21.03 49.58
CA ALA A 495 24.81 19.79 49.45
C ALA A 495 25.14 19.39 48.00
N LYS A 496 24.27 19.75 47.03
CA LYS A 496 24.54 19.53 45.60
C LYS A 496 25.55 20.54 45.06
N LEU A 497 25.38 21.82 45.43
CA LEU A 497 26.24 22.92 44.99
C LEU A 497 27.68 22.77 45.50
N GLN A 498 27.86 22.23 46.70
CA GLN A 498 29.18 21.93 47.28
C GLN A 498 30.02 20.97 46.43
N LYS A 499 29.39 20.06 45.68
CA LYS A 499 30.10 19.07 44.85
C LYS A 499 30.54 19.63 43.49
N LEU A 500 29.93 20.72 43.02
CA LEU A 500 30.26 21.31 41.72
C LEU A 500 31.43 22.29 41.85
N PRO A 501 32.40 22.26 40.92
CA PRO A 501 33.47 23.26 40.88
C PRO A 501 32.89 24.64 40.61
N LEU A 502 33.49 25.68 41.21
CA LEU A 502 33.03 27.07 41.11
C LEU A 502 32.78 27.52 39.65
N THR A 503 33.61 27.10 38.70
CA THR A 503 33.46 27.44 37.27
C THR A 503 32.16 26.94 36.63
N LYS A 504 31.51 25.90 37.19
CA LYS A 504 30.24 25.37 36.69
C LYS A 504 29.01 25.99 37.38
N ARG A 505 29.19 26.86 38.37
CA ARG A 505 28.12 27.48 39.17
C ARG A 505 28.29 28.99 39.37
N LEU A 506 28.84 29.68 38.37
CA LEU A 506 29.09 31.13 38.43
C LEU A 506 27.79 31.96 38.53
N ASP A 507 26.68 31.41 38.04
CA ASP A 507 25.37 32.08 38.04
C ASP A 507 24.59 31.88 39.36
N GLU A 508 25.10 31.07 40.29
CA GLU A 508 24.41 30.69 41.52
C GLU A 508 25.22 31.11 42.76
N TYR A 509 24.59 31.85 43.67
CA TYR A 509 25.21 32.28 44.92
C TYR A 509 25.19 31.13 45.96
N TYR A 510 26.38 30.69 46.39
CA TYR A 510 26.58 29.70 47.44
C TYR A 510 27.79 30.10 48.30
N GLU A 511 27.57 30.23 49.60
CA GLU A 511 28.61 30.63 50.57
C GLU A 511 29.52 29.42 50.89
N ASP A 512 30.51 29.23 50.04
CA ASP A 512 31.42 28.09 50.11
C ASP A 512 32.60 28.37 51.04
N SER A 513 32.54 27.84 52.26
CA SER A 513 33.64 27.94 53.23
C SER A 513 34.91 27.19 52.79
N SER A 514 34.81 26.26 51.84
CA SER A 514 35.97 25.50 51.33
C SER A 514 36.84 26.30 50.37
N VAL A 515 36.34 27.40 49.79
CA VAL A 515 37.12 28.29 48.91
C VAL A 515 38.28 28.98 49.65
N LEU A 516 38.12 29.19 50.96
CA LEU A 516 39.14 29.73 51.85
C LEU A 516 40.07 28.63 52.44
N GLY A 517 39.80 27.37 52.10
CA GLY A 517 40.55 26.20 52.57
C GLY A 517 41.83 25.92 51.76
N LYS A 518 42.53 24.85 52.12
CA LYS A 518 43.77 24.43 51.45
C LYS A 518 43.54 23.84 50.05
N ASP A 519 42.37 23.23 49.82
CA ASP A 519 42.03 22.53 48.57
C ASP A 519 40.68 23.05 48.01
N PRO A 520 40.64 24.25 47.42
CA PRO A 520 39.39 24.84 46.94
C PRO A 520 38.92 24.17 45.63
N ASN A 521 37.65 23.78 45.57
CA ASN A 521 37.02 23.17 44.38
C ASN A 521 36.65 24.24 43.34
N VAL A 522 37.65 24.87 42.71
CA VAL A 522 37.44 25.98 41.76
C VAL A 522 37.20 25.49 40.34
N ILE A 523 38.12 24.68 39.82
CA ILE A 523 38.11 24.16 38.45
C ILE A 523 38.74 22.77 38.45
N LYS A 524 38.22 21.84 37.64
CA LYS A 524 38.84 20.52 37.45
C LYS A 524 40.04 20.64 36.50
N VAL A 525 41.20 20.14 36.93
CA VAL A 525 42.42 20.07 36.13
C VAL A 525 42.94 18.63 36.13
N PRO A 526 43.17 18.00 34.96
CA PRO A 526 42.96 18.52 33.60
C PRO A 526 41.47 18.64 33.22
N PRO A 527 41.12 19.48 32.23
CA PRO A 527 39.75 19.60 31.75
C PRO A 527 39.22 18.25 31.21
N GLU A 528 37.92 18.02 31.38
CA GLU A 528 37.24 16.84 30.83
C GLU A 528 37.28 16.91 29.29
N MET A 529 37.56 15.79 28.63
CA MET A 529 37.58 15.72 27.16
C MET A 529 36.14 15.82 26.62
N GLU A 530 35.89 16.77 25.72
CA GLU A 530 34.59 16.96 25.08
C GLU A 530 34.64 16.57 23.60
N GLU A 531 33.55 15.99 23.09
CA GLU A 531 33.41 15.67 21.67
C GLU A 531 33.18 16.95 20.87
N ILE A 532 34.09 17.27 19.95
CA ILE A 532 33.95 18.41 19.05
C ILE A 532 33.30 17.94 17.74
N PRO A 533 32.13 18.47 17.35
CA PRO A 533 31.53 18.09 16.08
C PRO A 533 32.43 18.52 14.91
N CYS A 534 32.58 17.64 13.92
CA CYS A 534 33.32 17.95 12.70
C CYS A 534 32.71 19.18 12.02
N LYS A 535 33.55 20.17 11.68
CA LYS A 535 33.11 21.40 11.01
C LYS A 535 32.31 21.04 9.75
N PRO A 536 31.05 21.49 9.62
CA PRO A 536 30.21 21.14 8.48
C PRO A 536 30.83 21.65 7.18
N LEU A 537 30.69 20.85 6.12
CA LEU A 537 31.21 21.19 4.80
C LEU A 537 30.37 22.33 4.20
N PHE A 538 30.94 23.53 4.13
CA PHE A 538 30.28 24.70 3.55
C PHE A 538 30.83 24.93 2.15
N PHE A 539 29.96 24.93 1.15
CA PHE A 539 30.34 25.21 -0.24
C PHE A 539 30.05 26.68 -0.57
N ASP A 540 31.01 27.36 -1.19
CA ASP A 540 30.79 28.69 -1.73
C ASP A 540 30.05 28.60 -3.07
N VAL A 541 28.72 28.55 -2.99
CA VAL A 541 27.84 28.47 -4.15
C VAL A 541 27.82 29.80 -4.93
N ALA A 542 28.22 30.92 -4.31
CA ALA A 542 28.21 32.23 -4.94
C ALA A 542 29.20 32.33 -6.10
N LEU A 543 30.33 31.61 -6.01
CA LEU A 543 31.32 31.53 -7.10
C LEU A 543 30.73 30.98 -8.40
N ASN A 544 29.75 30.08 -8.33
CA ASN A 544 29.09 29.51 -9.51
C ASN A 544 28.27 30.54 -10.30
N PHE A 545 27.89 31.66 -9.66
CA PHE A 545 27.09 32.72 -10.26
C PHE A 545 27.95 33.85 -10.87
N VAL A 546 29.27 33.79 -10.72
CA VAL A 546 30.18 34.75 -11.37
C VAL A 546 30.31 34.39 -12.85
N GLN A 547 29.58 35.11 -13.70
CA GLN A 547 29.66 34.96 -15.16
C GLN A 547 30.21 36.24 -15.80
N LEU A 548 31.00 36.07 -16.85
CA LEU A 548 31.45 37.19 -17.68
C LEU A 548 30.24 37.82 -18.38
N PRO A 549 30.16 39.16 -18.45
CA PRO A 549 29.08 39.82 -19.17
C PRO A 549 29.13 39.45 -20.66
N ALA A 550 27.96 39.22 -21.25
CA ALA A 550 27.86 38.90 -22.66
C ALA A 550 28.26 40.13 -23.51
N PHE A 551 29.49 40.12 -24.02
CA PHE A 551 29.93 41.10 -25.00
C PHE A 551 29.27 40.81 -26.35
N LYS A 552 28.12 41.45 -26.62
CA LYS A 552 27.60 41.54 -27.98
C LYS A 552 28.60 42.39 -28.78
N LYS A 553 29.47 41.74 -29.55
CA LYS A 553 30.30 42.40 -30.56
C LYS A 553 29.36 43.25 -31.43
N GLN A 554 29.43 44.57 -31.30
CA GLN A 554 28.85 45.48 -32.28
C GLN A 554 29.59 45.20 -33.60
N GLN A 555 28.97 44.40 -34.46
CA GLN A 555 29.40 44.27 -35.85
C GLN A 555 29.08 45.60 -36.53
N GLN A 556 30.05 46.53 -36.52
CA GLN A 556 30.05 47.62 -37.49
C GLN A 556 30.46 47.01 -38.84
N PRO A 557 29.76 47.36 -39.94
CA PRO A 557 30.06 46.84 -41.26
C PRO A 557 31.42 47.35 -41.73
N ALA A 558 32.30 46.42 -42.08
CA ALA A 558 33.60 46.74 -42.67
C ALA A 558 33.40 47.37 -44.06
N SER A 559 33.90 48.59 -44.21
CA SER A 559 34.30 49.15 -45.50
C SER A 559 35.80 48.89 -45.68
N ASP A 560 36.16 47.98 -46.59
CA ASP A 560 37.50 47.87 -47.19
C ASP A 560 37.89 49.21 -47.86
N PRO A 561 39.18 49.61 -47.98
CA PRO A 561 40.19 48.76 -48.63
C PRO A 561 41.68 48.91 -48.20
N ALA A 562 42.47 47.91 -48.60
CA ALA A 562 43.84 47.95 -49.11
C ALA A 562 45.02 48.53 -48.28
N ASN A 563 46.10 47.73 -48.26
CA ASN A 563 47.53 48.07 -48.06
C ASN A 563 47.99 48.57 -46.67
N LYS A 564 48.72 47.70 -45.94
CA LYS A 564 50.18 47.82 -45.75
C LYS A 564 50.78 46.64 -44.97
N GLU A 565 51.89 46.15 -45.50
CA GLU A 565 52.82 45.14 -44.99
C GLU A 565 53.59 45.64 -43.74
N GLY A 566 54.15 44.72 -42.93
CA GLY A 566 55.08 45.11 -41.86
C GLY A 566 55.59 44.04 -40.87
N ILE A 567 56.37 43.06 -41.36
CA ILE A 567 57.69 42.64 -40.83
C ILE A 567 57.83 42.22 -39.33
N SER A 568 58.00 40.91 -39.07
CA SER A 568 59.29 40.31 -38.64
C SER A 568 59.09 38.90 -38.05
N GLY A 569 59.54 37.88 -38.78
CA GLY A 569 59.93 36.60 -38.22
C GLY A 569 61.44 36.58 -38.03
N PHE A 570 61.92 36.38 -36.81
CA PHE A 570 63.27 35.99 -36.38
C PHE A 570 63.09 35.77 -34.86
N VAL A 571 63.20 34.60 -34.24
CA VAL A 571 64.34 33.68 -34.23
C VAL A 571 63.86 32.28 -33.87
N LYS A 572 64.19 31.32 -34.75
CA LYS A 572 64.25 29.89 -34.48
C LYS A 572 65.66 29.57 -33.96
N GLY A 573 65.74 28.93 -32.80
CA GLY A 573 66.78 27.93 -32.50
C GLY A 573 68.03 28.41 -31.77
N LEU A 574 68.15 28.04 -30.50
CA LEU A 574 69.42 27.63 -29.91
C LEU A 574 69.15 26.50 -28.89
N TRP A 575 69.64 25.30 -29.22
CA TRP A 575 69.84 24.08 -28.38
C TRP A 575 68.56 23.30 -28.01
N GLY A 576 68.25 22.13 -28.58
CA GLY A 576 69.11 20.95 -28.81
C GLY A 576 69.23 20.17 -27.48
N TRP A 577 68.91 18.88 -27.33
CA TRP A 577 68.97 17.75 -28.25
C TRP A 577 68.45 16.49 -27.51
N GLY A 578 67.69 15.63 -28.21
CA GLY A 578 67.66 14.16 -28.05
C GLY A 578 67.11 13.55 -26.74
N GLY A 579 66.37 12.46 -26.72
CA GLY A 579 65.99 11.47 -27.73
C GLY A 579 65.30 10.34 -26.96
N LYS A 580 64.03 10.07 -27.26
CA LYS A 580 63.54 8.89 -27.99
C LYS A 580 63.78 7.51 -27.35
N LYS A 581 62.63 6.85 -27.19
CA LYS A 581 62.29 5.46 -27.57
C LYS A 581 62.78 4.36 -26.61
N LYS A 582 62.02 3.30 -26.39
CA LYS A 582 61.01 2.67 -27.25
C LYS A 582 59.63 2.57 -26.62
#